data_AF-A0A527Q1Q3-F1
#
_entry.id   AF-A0A527Q1Q3-F1
#
_cell.length_a   1.000
_cell.length_b   1.000
_cell.length_c   1.000
_cell.angle_alpha   90.00
_cell.angle_beta   90.00
_cell.angle_gamma   90.00
#
_symmetry.space_group_name_H-M   'P 1'
#
loop_
_entity.id
_entity.type
_entity.pdbx_description
1 polymer ?
#
loop_
_entity_poly.entity_id
_entity_poly.type
_entity_poly.pdbx_seq_one_letter_code
_entity_poly.pdbx_strand_id
1 'polypeptide(L)'
;MNFADPSEALALAGEFRRAPFGHHSPNLQKLLRMFRSLPIPGKHALLSIRPNRNWMLVTLTGIPGRPITKHEDIIFEDLAEAEWYVFRQRWRQHF
;
A
#
# COMPACT_ATOMS: atom_id res chain seq x y z
N MET A 1 13.10 -8.44 -3.59
CA MET A 1 14.17 -7.44 -3.43
C MET A 1 14.94 -7.88 -2.21
N ASN A 2 16.19 -8.32 -2.36
CA ASN A 2 16.97 -8.75 -1.21
C ASN A 2 17.76 -7.53 -0.74
N PHE A 3 17.34 -6.90 0.36
CA PHE A 3 18.13 -5.83 0.96
C PHE A 3 19.30 -6.49 1.70
N ALA A 4 20.52 -6.14 1.31
CA ALA A 4 21.71 -6.64 2.01
C ALA A 4 21.82 -6.02 3.41
N ASP A 5 21.22 -4.84 3.62
CA ASP A 5 21.17 -4.13 4.89
C ASP A 5 19.70 -3.78 5.26
N PRO A 6 19.19 -4.22 6.43
CA PRO A 6 17.89 -3.79 6.96
C PRO A 6 17.71 -2.27 7.09
N SER A 7 18.80 -1.52 7.25
CA SER A 7 18.77 -0.06 7.38
C SER A 7 18.28 0.62 6.09
N GLU A 8 18.66 0.10 4.92
CA GLU A 8 18.19 0.57 3.60
C GLU A 8 16.68 0.38 3.46
N ALA A 9 16.19 -0.78 3.90
CA ALA A 9 14.77 -1.10 3.86
C ALA A 9 13.96 -0.10 4.71
N LEU A 10 14.42 0.18 5.93
CA LEU A 10 13.81 1.16 6.82
C LEU A 10 13.90 2.59 6.26
N ALA A 11 15.00 2.95 5.60
CA ALA A 11 15.15 4.26 4.96
C ALA A 11 14.10 4.48 3.86
N LEU A 12 13.82 3.46 3.03
CA LEU A 12 12.78 3.51 1.99
C LEU A 12 11.37 3.59 2.57
N ALA A 13 11.09 2.84 3.64
CA ALA A 13 9.83 2.95 4.36
C ALA A 13 9.65 4.36 4.96
N GLY A 14 10.73 4.94 5.52
CA GLY A 14 10.75 6.31 6.01
C GLY A 14 10.56 7.36 4.91
N GLU A 15 11.17 7.17 3.74
CA GLU A 15 10.96 8.00 2.55
C GLU A 15 9.47 8.04 2.16
N PHE A 16 8.87 6.86 1.99
CA PHE A 16 7.45 6.77 1.63
C PHE A 16 6.53 7.38 2.68
N ARG A 17 6.80 7.17 3.98
CA ARG A 17 6.00 7.75 5.06
C ARG A 17 6.02 9.29 5.06
N ARG A 18 7.16 9.91 4.73
CA ARG A 18 7.28 11.38 4.70
C ARG A 18 6.53 12.00 3.53
N ALA A 19 6.55 11.35 2.37
CA ALA A 19 5.91 11.84 1.16
C ALA A 19 5.35 10.66 0.35
N PRO A 20 4.15 10.14 0.68
CA PRO A 20 3.59 8.98 -0.01
C PRO A 20 3.20 9.27 -1.47
N PHE A 21 2.98 10.55 -1.78
CA PHE A 21 2.62 11.04 -3.11
C PHE A 21 3.78 11.76 -3.79
N GLY A 22 3.71 11.81 -5.12
CA GLY A 22 4.68 12.53 -5.94
C GLY A 22 5.88 11.68 -6.35
N HIS A 23 7.00 12.35 -6.58
CA HIS A 23 8.21 11.72 -7.09
C HIS A 23 8.97 11.00 -5.98
N HIS A 24 9.14 9.70 -6.16
CA HIS A 24 9.92 8.83 -5.29
C HIS A 24 11.33 8.61 -5.84
N SER A 25 12.29 8.33 -4.97
CA SER A 25 13.65 7.93 -5.37
C SER A 25 13.62 6.67 -6.26
N PRO A 26 14.64 6.44 -7.12
CA PRO A 26 14.69 5.25 -7.97
C PRO A 26 14.56 3.94 -7.19
N ASN A 27 15.13 3.88 -5.99
CA ASN A 27 15.06 2.71 -5.11
C ASN A 27 13.65 2.49 -4.56
N LEU A 28 12.98 3.54 -4.09
CA LEU A 28 11.59 3.45 -3.64
C LEU A 28 10.66 3.13 -4.80
N GLN A 29 10.86 3.72 -5.98
CA GLN A 29 10.10 3.36 -7.18
C GLN A 29 10.25 1.88 -7.54
N LYS A 30 11.47 1.33 -7.47
CA LYS A 30 11.72 -0.10 -7.71
C LYS A 30 10.98 -0.98 -6.72
N LEU A 31 11.01 -0.62 -5.42
CA LEU A 31 10.25 -1.33 -4.39
C LEU A 31 8.74 -1.28 -4.65
N LEU A 32 8.20 -0.09 -4.94
CA LEU A 32 6.77 0.08 -5.21
C LEU A 32 6.32 -0.66 -6.48
N ARG A 33 7.16 -0.72 -7.51
CA ARG A 33 6.90 -1.55 -8.72
C ARG A 33 6.88 -3.03 -8.39
N MET A 34 7.78 -3.49 -7.52
CA MET A 34 7.76 -4.86 -7.01
C MET A 34 6.48 -5.16 -6.23
N PHE A 35 6.05 -4.27 -5.33
CA PHE A 35 4.74 -4.43 -4.65
C PHE A 35 3.56 -4.49 -5.64
N ARG A 36 3.64 -3.78 -6.76
CA ARG A 36 2.59 -3.80 -7.79
C ARG A 36 2.60 -5.09 -8.61
N SER A 37 3.76 -5.69 -8.89
CA SER A 37 3.87 -6.87 -9.77
C SER A 37 3.40 -8.19 -9.15
N LEU A 38 3.13 -8.22 -7.84
CA LEU A 38 2.73 -9.44 -7.14
C LEU A 38 1.32 -9.92 -7.50
N PRO A 39 0.94 -11.15 -7.11
CA PRO A 39 -0.43 -11.63 -7.29
C PRO A 39 -1.46 -10.67 -6.69
N ILE A 40 -2.59 -10.49 -7.38
CA ILE A 40 -3.70 -9.64 -6.91
C ILE A 40 -4.42 -10.23 -5.68
N PRO A 41 -4.68 -11.55 -5.59
CA PRO A 41 -5.39 -12.11 -4.44
C PRO A 41 -4.72 -11.73 -3.10
N GLY A 42 -5.51 -11.18 -2.18
CA GLY A 42 -5.03 -10.77 -0.86
C GLY A 42 -4.39 -9.38 -0.80
N LYS A 43 -4.27 -8.66 -1.92
CA LYS A 43 -3.73 -7.28 -1.92
C LYS A 43 -4.68 -6.31 -1.22
N HIS A 44 -4.10 -5.49 -0.35
CA HIS A 44 -4.79 -4.34 0.23
C HIS A 44 -4.84 -3.17 -0.75
N ALA A 45 -5.99 -2.51 -0.81
CA ALA A 45 -6.26 -1.30 -1.58
C ALA A 45 -7.22 -0.38 -0.82
N LEU A 46 -7.48 0.80 -1.38
CA LEU A 46 -8.41 1.79 -0.84
C LEU A 46 -9.63 1.92 -1.72
N LEU A 47 -10.81 1.86 -1.12
CA LEU A 47 -12.09 2.19 -1.75
C LEU A 47 -12.52 3.59 -1.30
N SER A 48 -12.68 4.51 -2.25
CA SER A 48 -13.22 5.84 -1.95
C SER A 48 -14.70 5.72 -1.60
N ILE A 49 -15.06 6.01 -0.35
CA ILE A 49 -16.47 6.06 0.10
C ILE A 49 -17.04 7.44 -0.20
N ARG A 50 -16.25 8.48 0.10
CA ARG A 50 -16.54 9.88 -0.22
C ARG A 50 -15.31 10.47 -0.90
N PRO A 51 -15.44 11.00 -2.14
CA PRO A 51 -14.32 11.57 -2.87
C PRO A 51 -13.57 12.60 -2.02
N ASN A 52 -12.25 12.46 -1.95
CA ASN A 52 -11.34 13.36 -1.24
C ASN A 52 -11.65 13.55 0.26
N ARG A 53 -12.37 12.60 0.87
CA ARG A 53 -12.76 12.69 2.29
C ARG A 53 -12.57 11.38 3.04
N ASN A 54 -13.04 10.26 2.50
CA ASN A 54 -13.02 8.99 3.22
C ASN A 54 -12.63 7.84 2.32
N TRP A 55 -11.71 7.02 2.84
CA TRP A 55 -11.22 5.82 2.17
C TRP A 55 -11.36 4.61 3.08
N MET A 56 -12.01 3.57 2.60
CA MET A 56 -12.13 2.28 3.29
C MET A 56 -10.99 1.36 2.86
N LEU A 57 -10.43 0.61 3.80
CA LEU A 57 -9.56 -0.51 3.44
C LEU A 57 -10.37 -1.61 2.75
N VAL A 58 -9.84 -2.15 1.66
CA VAL A 58 -10.41 -3.32 0.99
C VAL A 58 -9.32 -4.34 0.68
N THR A 59 -9.70 -5.61 0.59
CA THR A 59 -8.83 -6.70 0.12
C THR A 59 -9.33 -7.22 -1.21
N LEU A 60 -8.44 -7.25 -2.20
CA LEU A 60 -8.72 -7.71 -3.55
C LEU A 60 -8.73 -9.24 -3.59
N THR A 61 -9.72 -9.81 -4.29
CA THR A 61 -9.83 -11.25 -4.49
C THR A 61 -9.00 -11.75 -5.67
N GLY A 62 -8.73 -10.89 -6.65
CA GLY A 62 -8.07 -11.24 -7.91
C GLY A 62 -8.93 -12.08 -8.87
N ILE A 63 -10.21 -12.29 -8.55
CA ILE A 63 -11.14 -13.07 -9.37
C ILE A 63 -12.15 -12.11 -10.00
N PRO A 64 -12.21 -12.01 -11.35
CA PRO A 64 -13.19 -11.19 -12.04
C PRO A 64 -14.63 -11.52 -11.61
N GLY A 65 -15.45 -10.49 -11.42
CA GLY A 65 -16.85 -10.64 -10.99
C GLY A 65 -17.05 -10.99 -9.51
N ARG A 66 -16.00 -11.34 -8.76
CA ARG A 66 -16.09 -11.57 -7.32
C ARG A 66 -15.98 -10.26 -6.55
N PRO A 67 -16.92 -9.95 -5.63
CA PRO A 67 -16.82 -8.77 -4.78
C PRO A 67 -15.52 -8.72 -3.99
N ILE A 68 -14.98 -7.52 -3.81
CA ILE A 68 -13.85 -7.25 -2.90
C ILE A 68 -14.30 -7.41 -1.44
N THR A 69 -13.38 -7.81 -0.56
CA THR A 69 -13.65 -7.82 0.88
C THR A 69 -13.53 -6.39 1.41
N LYS A 70 -14.60 -5.88 2.03
CA LYS A 70 -14.61 -4.57 2.69
C LYS A 70 -14.23 -4.72 4.17
N HIS A 71 -13.40 -3.82 4.67
CA HIS A 71 -13.11 -3.70 6.10
C HIS A 71 -13.84 -2.46 6.62
N GLU A 72 -15.12 -2.61 6.95
CA GLU A 72 -16.00 -1.48 7.29
C GLU A 72 -15.54 -0.71 8.55
N ASP A 73 -14.80 -1.38 9.42
CA ASP A 73 -14.22 -0.81 10.64
C ASP A 73 -12.91 -0.02 10.40
N ILE A 74 -12.38 -0.05 9.17
CA ILE A 74 -11.10 0.60 8.82
C ILE A 74 -11.34 1.66 7.76
N ILE A 75 -11.62 2.88 8.25
CA ILE A 75 -11.87 4.07 7.45
C ILE A 75 -10.83 5.13 7.79
N PHE A 76 -10.27 5.76 6.76
CA PHE A 76 -9.30 6.84 6.88
C PHE A 76 -9.93 8.16 6.42
N GLU A 77 -9.61 9.24 7.12
CA GLU A 77 -9.97 10.62 6.75
C GLU A 77 -8.82 11.37 6.07
N ASP A 78 -7.60 10.83 6.18
CA ASP A 78 -6.40 11.33 5.52
C ASP A 78 -5.87 10.28 4.53
N LEU A 79 -5.64 10.71 3.29
CA LEU A 79 -5.18 9.80 2.23
C LEU A 79 -3.72 9.38 2.44
N ALA A 80 -2.87 10.23 3.02
CA ALA A 80 -1.46 9.89 3.27
C ALA A 80 -1.36 8.78 4.32
N GLU A 81 -2.16 8.85 5.38
CA GLU A 81 -2.29 7.81 6.40
C GLU A 81 -2.83 6.51 5.80
N ALA A 82 -3.84 6.60 4.93
CA ALA A 82 -4.42 5.45 4.24
C ALA A 82 -3.39 4.74 3.35
N GLU A 83 -2.64 5.49 2.54
CA GLU A 83 -1.56 4.95 1.70
C GLU A 83 -0.43 4.35 2.54
N TRP A 84 -0.05 5.01 3.64
CA TRP A 84 0.94 4.48 4.57
C TRP A 84 0.48 3.17 5.20
N TYR A 85 -0.81 3.06 5.56
CA TYR A 85 -1.37 1.82 6.05
C TYR A 85 -1.25 0.70 5.01
N VAL A 86 -1.68 0.94 3.77
CA VAL A 86 -1.58 -0.05 2.67
C VAL A 86 -0.12 -0.43 2.41
N PHE A 87 0.80 0.53 2.41
CA PHE A 87 2.23 0.27 2.27
C PHE A 87 2.72 -0.69 3.36
N ARG A 88 2.38 -0.45 4.64
CA ARG A 88 2.77 -1.35 5.75
C ARG A 88 2.19 -2.76 5.60
N GLN A 89 0.95 -2.89 5.13
CA GLN A 89 0.37 -4.22 4.90
C GLN A 89 1.13 -4.98 3.82
N ARG A 90 1.47 -4.31 2.71
CA ARG A 90 2.29 -4.91 1.65
C ARG A 90 3.69 -5.22 2.15
N TRP A 91 4.30 -4.30 2.90
CA TRP A 91 5.61 -4.52 3.53
C TRP A 91 5.66 -5.81 4.33
N ARG A 92 4.70 -6.02 5.26
CA ARG A 92 4.59 -7.23 6.09
C ARG A 92 4.32 -8.53 5.31
N GLN A 93 3.83 -8.44 4.08
CA GLN A 93 3.65 -9.59 3.20
C GLN A 93 4.95 -9.98 2.47
N HIS A 94 5.97 -9.12 2.47
CA HIS A 94 7.23 -9.33 1.75
C HIS A 94 8.47 -9.40 2.64
N PHE A 95 8.41 -8.82 3.83
CA PHE A 95 9.45 -8.83 4.86
C PHE A 95 8.87 -9.41 6.14
#